data_AF-A0AA96G2K6-F1
#
_entry.id   AF-A0AA96G2K6-F1
#
_cell.length_a   1.000
_cell.length_b   1.000
_cell.length_c   1.000
_cell.angle_alpha   90.00
_cell.angle_beta   90.00
_cell.angle_gamma   90.00
#
_symmetry.space_group_name_H-M   'P 1'
#
loop_
_entity.id
_entity.type
_entity.pdbx_description
1 polymer ?
#
loop_
_entity_poly.entity_id
_entity_poly.type
_entity_poly.pdbx_seq_one_letter_code
_entity_poly.pdbx_strand_id
1 'polypeptide(L)'
;MVLHVQASLRALGPVAGGAAAVADVLLDLLGEQGTLVAYTATPENSATSRIHAAASARLSPAEVADFHARMPPFDPATTRCSPTMGALSEQIRTHRGALRSAHPQTSWAAVGRLAREITEPHPRTSHLGPESPLGRLYHHDARVLMLGVPMSRFTAFHLADLRMPDVPLREYRCVGPEGWISFKAPDLDDLHFGELGEEVLRAATGVTTGRVGAAHCRLVPVREAVDLAEQILLRSRA
;
A
#
# COMPACT_ATOMS: atom_id res chain seq x y z
N MET A 1 3.10 18.42 -5.08
CA MET A 1 2.82 17.62 -3.86
C MET A 1 2.67 16.16 -4.26
N VAL A 2 3.20 15.22 -3.48
CA VAL A 2 2.92 13.78 -3.65
C VAL A 2 1.85 13.36 -2.65
N LEU A 3 0.76 12.77 -3.14
CA LEU A 3 -0.37 12.35 -2.33
C LEU A 3 -0.62 10.86 -2.50
N HIS A 4 -0.39 10.08 -1.44
CA HIS A 4 -0.89 8.72 -1.36
C HIS A 4 -2.33 8.72 -0.85
N VAL A 5 -3.20 7.88 -1.41
CA VAL A 5 -4.57 7.71 -0.92
C VAL A 5 -4.82 6.32 -0.36
N GLN A 6 -5.52 6.29 0.79
CA GLN A 6 -6.12 5.10 1.37
C GLN A 6 -7.58 5.39 1.64
N ALA A 7 -8.49 4.68 0.97
CA ALA A 7 -9.88 5.09 0.94
C ALA A 7 -10.87 3.95 1.14
N SER A 8 -11.90 4.25 1.92
CA SER A 8 -13.14 3.49 2.02
C SER A 8 -14.25 4.31 1.38
N LEU A 9 -14.49 4.12 0.07
CA LEU A 9 -15.52 4.90 -0.66
C LEU A 9 -16.91 4.79 -0.03
N ARG A 10 -17.25 3.63 0.54
CA ARG A 10 -18.50 3.44 1.29
C ARG A 10 -18.66 4.40 2.47
N ALA A 11 -17.56 4.82 3.10
CA ALA A 11 -17.61 5.71 4.26
C ALA A 11 -17.94 7.16 3.87
N LEU A 12 -17.71 7.55 2.62
CA LEU A 12 -18.04 8.90 2.12
C LEU A 12 -19.56 9.07 1.96
N GLY A 13 -20.29 7.97 1.77
CA GLY A 13 -21.69 7.96 1.32
C GLY A 13 -21.78 7.81 -0.21
N PRO A 14 -22.97 8.02 -0.81
CA PRO A 14 -23.13 8.00 -2.25
C PRO A 14 -22.25 9.06 -2.93
N VAL A 15 -21.41 8.63 -3.89
CA VAL A 15 -20.57 9.52 -4.70
C VAL A 15 -21.00 9.41 -6.15
N ALA A 16 -21.51 10.49 -6.73
CA ALA A 16 -21.81 10.55 -8.16
C ALA A 16 -20.51 10.32 -8.96
N GLY A 17 -20.52 9.38 -9.90
CA GLY A 17 -19.32 8.98 -10.65
C GLY A 17 -18.34 8.07 -9.88
N GLY A 18 -18.64 7.72 -8.63
CA GLY A 18 -17.91 6.71 -7.86
C GLY A 18 -16.41 6.99 -7.71
N ALA A 19 -15.60 5.93 -7.81
CA ALA A 19 -14.14 6.01 -7.66
C ALA A 19 -13.48 6.91 -8.71
N ALA A 20 -14.01 6.93 -9.95
CA ALA A 20 -13.49 7.74 -11.04
C ALA A 20 -13.55 9.23 -10.70
N ALA A 21 -14.73 9.71 -10.30
CA ALA A 21 -14.91 11.11 -9.90
C ALA A 21 -13.99 11.52 -8.73
N VAL A 22 -13.75 10.63 -7.77
CA VAL A 22 -12.81 10.91 -6.66
C VAL A 22 -11.37 11.01 -7.17
N ALA A 23 -10.93 10.10 -8.05
CA ALA A 23 -9.59 10.15 -8.63
C ALA A 23 -9.38 11.42 -9.44
N ASP A 24 -10.35 11.79 -10.28
CA ASP A 24 -10.29 12.97 -11.15
C ASP A 24 -10.19 14.26 -10.33
N VAL A 25 -11.06 14.43 -9.31
CA VAL A 25 -11.01 15.60 -8.42
C VAL A 25 -9.67 15.71 -7.68
N LEU A 26 -9.11 14.58 -7.24
CA LEU A 26 -7.82 14.60 -6.56
C LEU A 26 -6.68 14.98 -7.52
N LEU A 27 -6.71 14.51 -8.77
CA LEU A 27 -5.75 14.90 -9.79
C LEU A 27 -5.87 16.38 -10.14
N ASP A 28 -7.08 16.90 -10.27
CA ASP A 28 -7.34 18.33 -10.54
C ASP A 28 -6.79 19.22 -9.41
N LEU A 29 -7.04 18.85 -8.15
CA LEU A 29 -6.54 19.57 -6.97
C LEU A 29 -5.01 19.54 -6.88
N LEU A 30 -4.39 18.45 -7.31
CA LEU A 30 -2.95 18.27 -7.33
C LEU A 30 -2.27 19.08 -8.45
N GLY A 31 -2.99 19.32 -9.55
CA GLY A 31 -2.49 20.00 -10.74
C GLY A 31 -1.32 19.27 -11.41
N GLU A 32 -0.76 19.88 -12.45
CA GLU A 32 0.30 19.28 -13.28
C GLU A 32 1.59 18.97 -12.51
N GLN A 33 1.84 19.68 -11.40
CA GLN A 33 3.02 19.51 -10.55
C GLN A 33 2.81 18.47 -9.44
N GLY A 34 1.60 17.93 -9.31
CA GLY A 34 1.28 16.94 -8.32
C GLY A 34 1.50 15.50 -8.80
N THR A 35 1.41 14.56 -7.86
CA THR A 35 1.46 13.13 -8.15
C THR A 35 0.53 12.39 -7.20
N LEU A 36 -0.46 11.70 -7.75
CA LEU A 36 -1.40 10.86 -7.02
C LEU A 36 -0.88 9.42 -6.99
N VAL A 37 -0.92 8.79 -5.82
CA VAL A 37 -0.31 7.48 -5.58
C VAL A 37 -1.28 6.55 -4.84
N ALA A 38 -1.36 5.31 -5.28
CA ALA A 38 -2.16 4.27 -4.61
C ALA A 38 -1.32 3.02 -4.34
N TYR A 39 -1.55 2.41 -3.18
CA TYR A 39 -1.02 1.09 -2.90
C TYR A 39 -1.90 0.06 -3.63
N THR A 40 -1.30 -0.73 -4.51
CA THR A 40 -2.01 -1.63 -5.41
C THR A 40 -1.65 -3.09 -5.17
N ALA A 41 -1.66 -3.48 -3.89
CA ALA A 41 -1.27 -4.82 -3.47
C ALA A 41 -2.04 -5.94 -4.20
N THR A 42 -1.37 -7.07 -4.32
CA THR A 42 -1.85 -8.31 -4.95
C THR A 42 -1.52 -9.51 -4.07
N PRO A 43 -1.95 -9.54 -2.80
CA PRO A 43 -1.74 -10.67 -1.90
C PRO A 43 -2.28 -11.99 -2.45
N GLU A 44 -3.23 -11.98 -3.39
CA GLU A 44 -3.71 -13.17 -4.10
C GLU A 44 -2.60 -13.80 -4.97
N ASN A 45 -1.67 -12.99 -5.50
CA ASN A 45 -0.49 -13.45 -6.25
C ASN A 45 0.68 -13.76 -5.31
N SER A 46 0.42 -14.63 -4.34
CA SER A 46 1.38 -15.08 -3.33
C SER A 46 0.98 -16.44 -2.82
N ALA A 47 1.91 -17.35 -2.58
CA ALA A 47 1.64 -18.58 -1.83
C ALA A 47 1.81 -18.39 -0.31
N THR A 48 2.22 -17.21 0.14
CA THR A 48 2.57 -16.91 1.54
C THR A 48 1.67 -15.84 2.18
N SER A 49 0.69 -15.31 1.46
CA SER A 49 -0.26 -14.34 2.05
C SER A 49 -1.36 -15.03 2.86
N ARG A 50 -1.94 -14.29 3.83
CA ARG A 50 -3.12 -14.75 4.58
C ARG A 50 -4.32 -15.02 3.67
N ILE A 51 -4.48 -14.25 2.59
CA ILE A 51 -5.57 -14.41 1.61
C ILE A 51 -5.40 -15.70 0.81
N HIS A 52 -4.18 -16.01 0.36
CA HIS A 52 -3.91 -17.28 -0.31
C HIS A 52 -4.11 -18.46 0.63
N ALA A 53 -3.55 -18.38 1.84
CA ALA A 53 -3.71 -19.43 2.84
C ALA A 53 -5.18 -19.74 3.12
N ALA A 54 -6.03 -18.72 3.21
CA ALA A 54 -7.47 -18.91 3.36
C ALA A 54 -8.12 -19.54 2.12
N ALA A 55 -7.73 -19.13 0.91
CA ALA A 55 -8.26 -19.68 -0.35
C ALA A 55 -7.87 -21.16 -0.56
N SER A 56 -6.70 -21.58 -0.08
CA SER A 56 -6.20 -22.94 -0.22
C SER A 56 -6.46 -23.84 0.99
N ALA A 57 -7.03 -23.31 2.09
CA ALA A 57 -7.14 -24.02 3.38
C ALA A 57 -7.93 -25.35 3.31
N ARG A 58 -8.84 -25.49 2.34
CA ARG A 58 -9.70 -26.67 2.18
C ARG A 58 -9.32 -27.54 0.99
N LEU A 59 -8.23 -27.22 0.30
CA LEU A 59 -7.77 -27.94 -0.88
C LEU A 59 -6.85 -29.09 -0.47
N SER A 60 -6.96 -30.22 -1.16
CA SER A 60 -5.98 -31.30 -1.12
C SER A 60 -4.64 -30.86 -1.75
N PRO A 61 -3.53 -31.58 -1.49
CA PRO A 61 -2.24 -31.25 -2.11
C PRO A 61 -2.28 -31.22 -3.65
N ALA A 62 -3.06 -32.09 -4.29
CA ALA A 62 -3.22 -32.10 -5.74
C ALA A 62 -3.97 -30.85 -6.23
N GLU A 63 -5.05 -30.46 -5.54
CA GLU A 63 -5.81 -29.26 -5.88
C GLU A 63 -4.99 -27.97 -5.65
N VAL A 64 -4.12 -27.94 -4.64
CA VAL A 64 -3.16 -26.83 -4.44
C VAL A 64 -2.17 -26.76 -5.61
N ALA A 65 -1.63 -27.89 -6.06
CA ALA A 65 -0.73 -27.91 -7.21
C ALA A 65 -1.43 -27.42 -8.49
N ASP A 66 -2.66 -27.88 -8.75
CA ASP A 66 -3.49 -27.43 -9.88
C ASP A 66 -3.89 -25.95 -9.77
N PHE A 67 -4.11 -25.46 -8.56
CA PHE A 67 -4.34 -24.05 -8.31
C PHE A 67 -3.09 -23.23 -8.64
N HIS A 68 -1.92 -23.62 -8.14
CA HIS A 68 -0.65 -22.95 -8.38
C HIS A 68 -0.24 -22.97 -9.87
N ALA A 69 -0.54 -24.05 -10.59
CA ALA A 69 -0.26 -24.17 -12.02
C ALA A 69 -1.08 -23.21 -12.90
N ARG A 70 -2.26 -22.77 -12.41
CA ARG A 70 -3.17 -21.86 -13.14
C ARG A 70 -3.06 -20.40 -12.71
N MET A 71 -2.27 -20.09 -11.68
CA MET A 71 -2.10 -18.72 -11.23
C MET A 71 -1.34 -17.89 -12.29
N PRO A 72 -1.91 -16.77 -12.76
CA PRO A 72 -1.26 -15.95 -13.79
C PRO A 72 -0.03 -15.22 -13.21
N PRO A 73 1.01 -15.00 -14.03
CA PRO A 73 2.14 -14.17 -13.64
C PRO A 73 1.68 -12.74 -13.37
N PHE A 74 2.35 -12.08 -12.42
CA PHE A 74 2.13 -10.66 -12.20
C PHE A 74 2.60 -9.85 -13.42
N ASP A 75 1.68 -9.05 -13.94
CA ASP A 75 1.90 -8.06 -14.97
C ASP A 75 1.39 -6.70 -14.44
N PRO A 76 2.26 -5.68 -14.32
CA PRO A 76 1.87 -4.35 -13.85
C PRO A 76 0.66 -3.77 -14.61
N ALA A 77 0.55 -4.04 -15.92
CA ALA A 77 -0.50 -3.48 -16.77
C ALA A 77 -1.85 -4.16 -16.55
N THR A 78 -1.87 -5.50 -16.47
CA THR A 78 -3.13 -6.27 -16.53
C THR A 78 -3.57 -6.87 -15.20
N THR A 79 -2.66 -7.11 -14.26
CA THR A 79 -3.02 -7.72 -12.98
C THR A 79 -3.87 -6.75 -12.16
N ARG A 80 -5.09 -7.16 -11.79
CA ARG A 80 -5.98 -6.30 -10.99
C ARG A 80 -5.41 -6.09 -9.59
N CYS A 81 -5.66 -4.92 -9.02
CA CYS A 81 -5.42 -4.68 -7.60
C CYS A 81 -6.39 -5.53 -6.77
N SER A 82 -5.93 -6.01 -5.60
CA SER A 82 -6.79 -6.73 -4.66
C SER A 82 -8.02 -5.89 -4.29
N PRO A 83 -9.23 -6.48 -4.27
CA PRO A 83 -10.43 -5.81 -3.78
C PRO A 83 -10.29 -5.27 -2.35
N THR A 84 -9.37 -5.83 -1.56
CA THR A 84 -9.08 -5.37 -0.18
C THR A 84 -8.47 -3.98 -0.12
N MET A 85 -7.84 -3.50 -1.20
CA MET A 85 -7.27 -2.15 -1.30
C MET A 85 -8.33 -1.09 -1.66
N GLY A 86 -9.53 -1.51 -2.04
CA GLY A 86 -10.64 -0.63 -2.40
C GLY A 86 -10.65 -0.18 -3.86
N ALA A 87 -11.84 0.21 -4.34
CA ALA A 87 -12.06 0.56 -5.75
C ALA A 87 -11.28 1.80 -6.22
N LEU A 88 -10.93 2.72 -5.31
CA LEU A 88 -10.11 3.89 -5.67
C LEU A 88 -8.69 3.50 -6.08
N SER A 89 -8.09 2.51 -5.42
CA SER A 89 -6.75 2.02 -5.75
C SER A 89 -6.72 1.40 -7.15
N GLU A 90 -7.74 0.62 -7.50
CA GLU A 90 -7.91 0.06 -8.85
C GLU A 90 -8.18 1.14 -9.90
N GLN A 91 -8.98 2.16 -9.56
CA GLN A 91 -9.23 3.28 -10.45
C GLN A 91 -7.95 4.06 -10.76
N ILE A 92 -7.13 4.36 -9.76
CA ILE A 92 -5.84 5.05 -9.95
C ILE A 92 -4.88 4.18 -10.76
N ARG A 93 -4.84 2.87 -10.50
CA ARG A 93 -4.02 1.92 -11.29
C ARG A 93 -4.35 1.96 -12.78
N THR A 94 -5.63 2.08 -13.12
CA THR A 94 -6.13 2.03 -14.50
C THR A 94 -6.30 3.40 -15.15
N HIS A 95 -5.99 4.48 -14.42
CA HIS A 95 -6.08 5.83 -14.93
C HIS A 95 -5.11 6.04 -16.11
N ARG A 96 -5.50 6.86 -17.09
CA ARG A 96 -4.64 7.20 -18.22
C ARG A 96 -3.35 7.84 -17.74
N GLY A 97 -2.20 7.31 -18.18
CA GLY A 97 -0.88 7.79 -17.76
C GLY A 97 -0.42 7.28 -16.40
N ALA A 98 -1.17 6.36 -15.76
CA ALA A 98 -0.68 5.67 -14.58
C ALA A 98 0.53 4.78 -14.91
N LEU A 99 1.53 4.80 -14.02
CA LEU A 99 2.61 3.84 -13.98
C LEU A 99 2.44 2.96 -12.75
N ARG A 100 2.90 1.71 -12.81
CA ARG A 100 2.82 0.77 -11.69
C ARG A 100 4.15 0.05 -11.48
N SER A 101 4.58 -0.03 -10.22
CA SER A 101 5.80 -0.71 -9.84
C SER A 101 5.71 -2.23 -10.04
N ALA A 102 6.86 -2.86 -10.30
CA ALA A 102 6.93 -4.25 -10.76
C ALA A 102 6.85 -5.32 -9.66
N HIS A 103 6.59 -4.95 -8.40
CA HIS A 103 6.60 -5.91 -7.30
C HIS A 103 5.34 -6.79 -7.30
N PRO A 104 5.45 -8.14 -7.40
CA PRO A 104 4.28 -9.01 -7.60
C PRO A 104 3.23 -9.05 -6.49
N GLN A 105 3.61 -8.62 -5.28
CA GLN A 105 2.76 -8.64 -4.09
C GLN A 105 2.39 -7.24 -3.55
N THR A 106 3.35 -6.30 -3.51
CA THR A 106 3.21 -4.98 -2.88
C THR A 106 3.36 -3.83 -3.88
N SER A 107 2.96 -4.03 -5.13
CA SER A 107 3.04 -2.98 -6.16
C SER A 107 2.26 -1.70 -5.78
N TRP A 108 2.66 -0.59 -6.39
CA TRP A 108 2.10 0.74 -6.22
C TRP A 108 1.83 1.34 -7.59
N ALA A 109 0.74 2.09 -7.73
CA ALA A 109 0.44 2.87 -8.92
C ALA A 109 0.61 4.37 -8.64
N ALA A 110 1.06 5.13 -9.63
CA ALA A 110 1.19 6.57 -9.55
C ALA A 110 0.81 7.26 -10.86
N VAL A 111 0.21 8.44 -10.76
CA VAL A 111 -0.19 9.31 -11.87
C VAL A 111 0.35 10.71 -11.61
N GLY A 112 1.04 11.30 -12.58
CA GLY A 112 1.55 12.68 -12.49
C GLY A 112 3.08 12.78 -12.56
N ARG A 113 3.61 13.95 -12.20
CA ARG A 113 5.00 14.37 -12.47
C ARG A 113 6.06 13.37 -11.99
N LEU A 114 5.90 12.79 -10.81
CA LEU A 114 6.89 11.89 -10.19
C LEU A 114 6.50 10.41 -10.31
N ALA A 115 5.53 10.06 -11.17
CA ALA A 115 5.02 8.69 -11.24
C ALA A 115 6.12 7.64 -11.50
N ARG A 116 7.03 7.92 -12.44
CA ARG A 116 8.14 7.01 -12.76
C ARG A 116 9.11 6.87 -11.58
N GLU A 117 9.55 7.99 -11.03
CA GLU A 117 10.47 8.02 -9.89
C GLU A 117 9.89 7.25 -8.70
N ILE A 118 8.62 7.44 -8.38
CA ILE A 118 7.97 6.74 -7.27
C ILE A 118 7.84 5.24 -7.54
N THR A 119 7.58 4.82 -8.77
CA THR A 119 7.29 3.42 -9.09
C THR A 119 8.52 2.58 -9.44
N GLU A 120 9.63 3.21 -9.83
CA GLU A 120 10.83 2.52 -10.33
C GLU A 120 12.12 3.02 -9.67
N PRO A 121 13.05 2.12 -9.27
CA PRO A 121 12.95 0.66 -9.25
C PRO A 121 12.12 0.15 -8.06
N HIS A 122 11.62 -1.09 -8.10
CA HIS A 122 10.98 -1.70 -6.92
C HIS A 122 11.56 -3.10 -6.66
N PRO A 123 12.65 -3.20 -5.88
CA PRO A 123 13.28 -4.48 -5.57
C PRO A 123 12.34 -5.42 -4.81
N ARG A 124 12.34 -6.70 -5.18
CA ARG A 124 11.54 -7.74 -4.52
C ARG A 124 11.86 -7.84 -3.02
N THR A 125 13.10 -7.63 -2.63
CA THR A 125 13.55 -7.74 -1.24
C THR A 125 13.16 -6.56 -0.36
N SER A 126 12.65 -5.46 -0.94
CA SER A 126 12.27 -4.28 -0.15
C SER A 126 10.80 -4.32 0.27
N HIS A 127 9.90 -4.96 -0.49
CA HIS A 127 8.43 -4.95 -0.29
C HIS A 127 7.82 -3.56 -0.05
N LEU A 128 7.93 -3.03 1.17
CA LEU A 128 7.45 -1.72 1.64
C LEU A 128 8.55 -0.93 2.37
N GLY A 129 9.81 -1.33 2.22
CA GLY A 129 10.98 -0.79 2.91
C GLY A 129 11.62 0.41 2.19
N PRO A 130 12.85 0.78 2.58
CA PRO A 130 13.50 2.02 2.12
C PRO A 130 13.69 2.16 0.60
N GLU A 131 13.88 1.05 -0.12
CA GLU A 131 14.07 1.04 -1.58
C GLU A 131 12.75 0.87 -2.37
N SER A 132 11.62 0.75 -1.66
CA SER A 132 10.29 0.63 -2.24
C SER A 132 9.70 2.00 -2.61
N PRO A 133 8.56 2.04 -3.34
CA PRO A 133 7.77 3.25 -3.52
C PRO A 133 7.41 3.94 -2.19
N LEU A 134 7.15 3.18 -1.12
CA LEU A 134 6.85 3.76 0.19
C LEU A 134 8.06 4.51 0.77
N GLY A 135 9.26 3.97 0.60
CA GLY A 135 10.50 4.67 0.93
C GLY A 135 10.62 5.98 0.16
N ARG A 136 10.27 6.01 -1.13
CA ARG A 136 10.27 7.26 -1.92
C ARG A 136 9.20 8.25 -1.49
N LEU A 137 8.02 7.79 -1.08
CA LEU A 137 7.01 8.68 -0.49
C LEU A 137 7.56 9.43 0.73
N TYR A 138 8.34 8.76 1.57
CA TYR A 138 9.02 9.38 2.71
C TYR A 138 10.05 10.44 2.26
N HIS A 139 10.87 10.14 1.25
CA HIS A 139 11.88 11.08 0.73
C HIS A 139 11.27 12.33 0.07
N HIS A 140 10.12 12.19 -0.60
CA HIS A 140 9.41 13.30 -1.24
C HIS A 140 8.47 14.08 -0.31
N ASP A 141 8.54 13.85 1.01
CA ASP A 141 7.65 14.49 2.00
C ASP A 141 6.17 14.34 1.62
N ALA A 142 5.81 13.14 1.16
CA ALA A 142 4.46 12.85 0.72
C ALA A 142 3.46 12.94 1.88
N ARG A 143 2.19 13.11 1.53
CA ARG A 143 1.08 13.02 2.48
C ARG A 143 0.20 11.83 2.13
N VAL A 144 -0.36 11.19 3.14
CA VAL A 144 -1.40 10.17 2.97
C VAL A 144 -2.75 10.79 3.30
N LEU A 145 -3.66 10.78 2.33
CA LEU A 145 -5.05 11.10 2.55
C LEU A 145 -5.81 9.82 2.91
N MET A 146 -6.17 9.70 4.19
CA MET A 146 -7.00 8.61 4.72
C MET A 146 -8.47 9.01 4.65
N LEU A 147 -9.18 8.48 3.66
CA LEU A 147 -10.60 8.76 3.42
C LEU A 147 -11.49 7.69 4.08
N GLY A 148 -11.92 7.95 5.31
CA GLY A 148 -12.78 7.01 6.05
C GLY A 148 -12.11 5.68 6.39
N VAL A 149 -10.79 5.70 6.57
CA VAL A 149 -9.97 4.53 6.93
C VAL A 149 -9.29 4.80 8.29
N PRO A 150 -9.25 3.83 9.22
CA PRO A 150 -8.57 4.00 10.50
C PRO A 150 -7.03 3.90 10.37
N MET A 151 -6.30 4.44 11.36
CA MET A 151 -4.83 4.36 11.43
C MET A 151 -4.31 2.91 11.51
N SER A 152 -5.11 1.95 11.97
CA SER A 152 -4.78 0.52 11.94
C SER A 152 -4.58 -0.06 10.54
N ARG A 153 -4.85 0.72 9.49
CA ARG A 153 -4.60 0.38 8.08
C ARG A 153 -3.57 1.28 7.42
N PHE A 154 -2.83 2.09 8.19
CA PHE A 154 -1.89 3.06 7.67
C PHE A 154 -0.63 2.36 7.12
N THR A 155 -0.58 2.15 5.79
CA THR A 155 0.49 1.36 5.14
C THR A 155 1.87 1.93 5.39
N ALA A 156 1.98 3.24 5.65
CA ALA A 156 3.26 3.88 5.89
C ALA A 156 3.98 3.37 7.16
N PHE A 157 3.26 2.79 8.14
CA PHE A 157 3.89 2.21 9.33
C PHE A 157 4.81 1.04 9.02
N HIS A 158 4.60 0.31 7.92
CA HIS A 158 5.55 -0.73 7.50
C HIS A 158 6.96 -0.16 7.26
N LEU A 159 7.10 1.09 6.83
CA LEU A 159 8.44 1.66 6.66
C LEU A 159 9.17 1.83 8.01
N ALA A 160 8.44 2.15 9.08
CA ALA A 160 9.02 2.22 10.42
C ALA A 160 9.45 0.83 10.90
N ASP A 161 8.57 -0.18 10.78
CA ASP A 161 8.91 -1.57 11.13
C ASP A 161 10.17 -2.06 10.42
N LEU A 162 10.24 -1.80 9.11
CA LEU A 162 11.32 -2.28 8.24
C LEU A 162 12.64 -1.52 8.43
N ARG A 163 12.65 -0.45 9.23
CA ARG A 163 13.86 0.27 9.67
C ARG A 163 14.34 -0.17 11.05
N MET A 164 13.51 -0.90 11.81
CA MET A 164 13.92 -1.42 13.10
C MET A 164 15.10 -2.39 12.96
N PRO A 165 15.97 -2.50 13.97
CA PRO A 165 16.97 -3.56 14.00
C PRO A 165 16.32 -4.95 14.10
N ASP A 166 17.03 -5.96 13.59
CA ASP A 166 16.71 -7.38 13.73
C ASP A 166 15.31 -7.79 13.22
N VAL A 167 14.82 -7.16 12.15
CA VAL A 167 13.55 -7.59 11.52
C VAL A 167 13.70 -9.04 11.02
N PRO A 168 12.82 -9.96 11.46
CA PRO A 168 12.86 -11.34 10.99
C PRO A 168 12.76 -11.42 9.48
N LEU A 169 13.52 -12.33 8.85
CA LEU A 169 13.38 -12.62 7.45
C LEU A 169 12.39 -13.76 7.24
N ARG A 170 11.57 -13.63 6.20
CA ARG A 170 10.62 -14.64 5.75
C ARG A 170 10.88 -15.01 4.29
N GLU A 171 10.65 -16.27 3.96
CA GLU A 171 10.59 -16.70 2.56
C GLU A 171 9.21 -16.36 1.97
N TYR A 172 9.23 -15.61 0.88
CA TYR A 172 8.07 -15.25 0.08
C TYR A 172 8.08 -16.01 -1.23
N ARG A 173 6.88 -16.35 -1.70
CA ARG A 173 6.70 -17.04 -2.98
C ARG A 173 5.54 -16.43 -3.76
N CYS A 174 5.76 -16.09 -5.02
CA CYS A 174 4.76 -15.46 -5.91
C CYS A 174 4.99 -15.86 -7.37
N VAL A 175 4.06 -15.50 -8.25
CA VAL A 175 4.18 -15.74 -9.69
C VAL A 175 4.67 -14.46 -10.37
N GLY A 176 5.92 -14.46 -10.81
CA GLY A 176 6.47 -13.39 -11.65
C GLY A 176 6.39 -13.74 -13.15
N PRO A 177 6.97 -12.91 -14.03
CA PRO A 177 6.90 -13.08 -15.48
C PRO A 177 7.39 -14.45 -16.00
N GLU A 178 8.37 -15.04 -15.32
CA GLU A 178 8.98 -16.34 -15.67
C GLU A 178 8.37 -17.52 -14.89
N GLY A 179 7.28 -17.29 -14.14
CA GLY A 179 6.62 -18.29 -13.31
C GLY A 179 6.88 -18.11 -11.82
N TRP A 180 6.88 -19.22 -11.08
CA TRP A 180 7.01 -19.19 -9.62
C TRP A 180 8.41 -18.78 -9.16
N ILE A 181 8.46 -17.79 -8.28
CA ILE A 181 9.70 -17.22 -7.73
C ILE A 181 9.64 -17.31 -6.21
N SER A 182 10.75 -17.72 -5.59
CA SER A 182 10.98 -17.59 -4.14
C SER A 182 12.06 -16.56 -3.86
N PHE A 183 11.91 -15.80 -2.77
CA PHE A 183 12.91 -14.86 -2.29
C PHE A 183 12.75 -14.63 -0.78
N LYS A 184 13.84 -14.24 -0.12
CA LYS A 184 13.81 -13.84 1.31
C LYS A 184 13.75 -12.33 1.42
N ALA A 185 12.89 -11.84 2.30
CA ALA A 185 12.75 -10.42 2.62
C ALA A 185 12.29 -10.27 4.08
N PRO A 186 12.39 -9.08 4.67
CA PRO A 186 11.82 -8.82 5.99
C PRO A 186 10.35 -9.21 6.09
N ASP A 187 9.94 -9.81 7.19
CA ASP A 187 8.55 -10.19 7.42
C ASP A 187 7.69 -8.95 7.70
N LEU A 188 6.51 -8.92 7.09
CA LEU A 188 5.57 -7.81 7.24
C LEU A 188 4.54 -8.17 8.30
N ASP A 189 4.47 -7.37 9.36
CA ASP A 189 3.42 -7.44 10.36
C ASP A 189 2.65 -6.11 10.43
N ASP A 190 1.35 -6.20 10.65
CA ASP A 190 0.41 -5.08 10.72
C ASP A 190 -0.51 -5.16 11.94
N LEU A 191 -0.34 -6.17 12.81
CA LEU A 191 -1.25 -6.41 13.94
C LEU A 191 -1.20 -5.30 15.00
N HIS A 192 -0.04 -4.67 15.19
CA HIS A 192 0.17 -3.63 16.20
C HIS A 192 -0.22 -2.21 15.71
N PHE A 193 -0.63 -2.03 14.44
CA PHE A 193 -0.88 -0.70 13.86
C PHE A 193 -2.03 0.07 14.52
N GLY A 194 -2.97 -0.63 15.18
CA GLY A 194 -4.03 0.03 15.93
C GLY A 194 -3.49 0.88 17.07
N GLU A 195 -2.74 0.26 17.97
CA GLU A 195 -2.16 0.91 19.15
C GLU A 195 -1.11 1.95 18.74
N LEU A 196 -0.23 1.59 17.81
CA LEU A 196 0.78 2.50 17.24
C LEU A 196 0.13 3.73 16.61
N GLY A 197 -0.97 3.55 15.88
CA GLY A 197 -1.73 4.63 15.27
C GLY A 197 -2.24 5.66 16.28
N GLU A 198 -2.76 5.19 17.41
CA GLU A 198 -3.26 6.08 18.48
C GLU A 198 -2.12 6.84 19.17
N GLU A 199 -0.97 6.22 19.37
CA GLU A 199 0.22 6.91 19.91
C GLU A 199 0.77 7.96 18.95
N VAL A 200 0.89 7.62 17.67
CA VAL A 200 1.34 8.56 16.63
C VAL A 200 0.38 9.74 16.54
N LEU A 201 -0.94 9.52 16.56
CA LEU A 201 -1.92 10.61 16.51
C LEU A 201 -1.86 11.53 17.74
N ARG A 202 -1.48 11.03 18.92
CA ARG A 202 -1.29 11.87 20.13
C ARG A 202 -0.04 12.75 20.03
N ALA A 203 1.01 12.28 19.37
CA ALA A 203 2.29 12.98 19.27
C ALA A 203 2.40 13.87 18.02
N ALA A 204 1.70 13.52 16.94
CA ALA A 204 1.82 14.21 15.66
C ALA A 204 1.18 15.60 15.70
N THR A 205 1.86 16.55 15.06
CA THR A 205 1.46 17.96 14.97
C THR A 205 1.06 18.36 13.54
N GLY A 206 1.57 17.65 12.53
CA GLY A 206 1.29 17.93 11.12
C GLY A 206 0.04 17.22 10.56
N VAL A 207 -0.65 16.43 11.38
CA VAL A 207 -1.89 15.73 10.97
C VAL A 207 -3.04 16.72 10.92
N THR A 208 -3.67 16.85 9.74
CA THR A 208 -4.91 17.60 9.59
C THR A 208 -6.09 16.65 9.55
N THR A 209 -7.19 17.01 10.21
CA THR A 209 -8.44 16.23 10.19
C THR A 209 -9.57 17.02 9.56
N GLY A 210 -10.54 16.32 8.98
CA GLY A 210 -11.67 16.95 8.33
C GLY A 210 -12.75 15.93 7.96
N ARG A 211 -13.79 16.41 7.28
CA ARG A 211 -14.87 15.56 6.76
C ARG A 211 -14.94 15.65 5.25
N VAL A 212 -15.14 14.49 4.61
CA VAL A 212 -15.47 14.39 3.18
C VAL A 212 -16.74 13.54 3.08
N GLY A 213 -17.86 14.17 2.73
CA GLY A 213 -19.18 13.55 2.86
C GLY A 213 -19.44 13.11 4.30
N ALA A 214 -19.81 11.84 4.49
CA ALA A 214 -20.02 11.25 5.80
C ALA A 214 -18.72 10.80 6.52
N ALA A 215 -17.58 10.74 5.82
CA ALA A 215 -16.36 10.17 6.35
C ALA A 215 -15.55 11.17 7.19
N HIS A 216 -15.05 10.73 8.35
CA HIS A 216 -13.94 11.38 9.02
C HIS A 216 -12.65 11.03 8.29
N CYS A 217 -11.86 12.05 7.95
CA CYS A 217 -10.68 11.93 7.11
C CYS A 217 -9.47 12.54 7.81
N ARG A 218 -8.28 12.04 7.45
CA ARG A 218 -6.99 12.57 7.91
C ARG A 218 -6.06 12.79 6.73
N LEU A 219 -5.30 13.88 6.78
CA LEU A 219 -4.15 14.11 5.92
C LEU A 219 -2.90 14.00 6.79
N VAL A 220 -2.15 12.93 6.61
CA VAL A 220 -1.04 12.53 7.48
C VAL A 220 0.28 12.73 6.73
N PRO A 221 1.24 13.55 7.23
CA PRO A 221 2.57 13.63 6.66
C PRO A 221 3.31 12.30 6.84
N VAL A 222 3.80 11.70 5.73
CA VAL A 222 4.45 10.38 5.78
C VAL A 222 5.70 10.42 6.66
N ARG A 223 6.53 11.46 6.51
CA ARG A 223 7.79 11.58 7.24
C ARG A 223 7.59 11.63 8.74
N GLU A 224 6.77 12.59 9.20
CA GLU A 224 6.44 12.74 10.63
C GLU A 224 5.84 11.45 11.22
N ALA A 225 4.87 10.83 10.53
CA ALA A 225 4.23 9.64 11.04
C ALA A 225 5.17 8.43 11.12
N VAL A 226 6.07 8.25 10.15
CA VAL A 226 7.08 7.19 10.15
C VAL A 226 8.12 7.43 11.25
N ASP A 227 8.63 8.65 11.38
CA ASP A 227 9.66 8.99 12.37
C ASP A 227 9.12 8.82 13.81
N LEU A 228 7.88 9.25 14.07
CA LEU A 228 7.21 9.04 15.35
C LEU A 228 6.97 7.56 15.63
N ALA A 229 6.50 6.80 14.62
CA ALA A 229 6.29 5.37 14.77
C ALA A 229 7.58 4.63 15.12
N GLU A 230 8.68 4.94 14.44
CA GLU A 230 10.01 4.37 14.70
C GLU A 230 10.47 4.67 16.14
N GLN A 231 10.31 5.91 16.62
CA GLN A 231 10.63 6.28 18.00
C GLN A 231 9.77 5.56 19.04
N ILE A 232 8.47 5.36 18.77
CA ILE A 232 7.57 4.60 19.65
C ILE A 232 8.02 3.14 19.73
N LEU A 233 8.23 2.50 18.58
CA LEU A 233 8.67 1.10 18.49
C LEU A 233 10.02 0.86 19.19
N LEU A 234 10.97 1.79 19.06
CA LEU A 234 12.27 1.71 19.75
C LEU A 234 12.11 1.77 21.27
N ARG A 235 11.22 2.61 21.79
CA ARG A 235 10.96 2.71 23.24
C ARG A 235 10.27 1.48 23.79
N SER A 236 9.38 0.85 23.04
CA SER A 236 8.69 -0.38 23.47
C SER A 236 9.59 -1.61 23.52
N ARG A 237 10.78 -1.56 22.90
CA ARG A 237 11.79 -2.62 22.93
C ARG A 237 12.86 -2.45 24.03
N ALA A 238 12.95 -1.25 24.61
CA ALA A 238 13.92 -0.90 25.66
C ALA A 238 13.36 -1.26 27.05
#